data_AF-A0A0F9M2D0-F1
#
_entry.id   AF-A0A0F9M2D0-F1
#
_cell.length_a   1.000
_cell.length_b   1.000
_cell.length_c   1.000
_cell.angle_alpha   90.00
_cell.angle_beta   90.00
_cell.angle_gamma   90.00
#
_symmetry.space_group_name_H-M   'P 1'
#
loop_
_entity.id
_entity.type
_entity.pdbx_description
1 polymer ?
#
loop_
_entity_poly.entity_id
_entity_poly.type
_entity_poly.pdbx_seq_one_letter_code
_entity_poly.pdbx_strand_id
1 'polypeptide(L)'
;MIGLIAKAFASPLIKSVIDKVVPDINARKGAREELELILAQATAAEVQGQLEINKIEAAHRSIFVAGWRPAIGWVCAITLAFTLLIIPLAEWGFVMAGREMALPEIPEEKMMLILVPMLGLGAYRTVEKLKDKAR
;
A
#
# COMPACT_ATOMS: atom_id res chain seq x y z
N MET A 1 9.81 -1.85 -1.61
CA MET A 1 9.20 -3.18 -1.35
C MET A 1 10.23 -4.31 -1.31
N ILE A 2 11.18 -4.38 -2.26
CA ILE A 2 12.29 -5.35 -2.25
C ILE A 2 13.19 -5.21 -1.00
N GLY A 3 13.52 -3.98 -0.58
CA GLY A 3 14.28 -3.73 0.65
C GLY A 3 13.55 -4.16 1.93
N LEU A 4 12.21 -4.07 1.96
CA LEU A 4 11.40 -4.48 3.10
C LEU A 4 11.32 -6.01 3.23
N ILE A 5 11.23 -6.71 2.09
CA ILE A 5 11.24 -8.19 2.04
C ILE A 5 12.62 -8.71 2.40
N ALA A 6 13.69 -8.08 1.90
CA ALA A 6 15.06 -8.41 2.29
C ALA A 6 15.29 -8.18 3.80
N LYS A 7 14.80 -7.07 4.36
CA LYS A 7 14.84 -6.81 5.82
C LYS A 7 14.00 -7.81 6.61
N ALA A 8 12.82 -8.20 6.13
CA ALA A 8 11.97 -9.20 6.78
C ALA A 8 12.61 -10.60 6.81
N PHE A 9 13.38 -10.96 5.78
CA PHE A 9 14.14 -12.21 5.72
C PHE A 9 15.48 -12.13 6.46
N ALA A 10 16.14 -10.97 6.46
CA ALA A 10 17.42 -10.74 7.14
C ALA A 10 17.26 -10.55 8.65
N SER A 11 16.16 -9.97 9.12
CA SER A 11 15.87 -9.74 10.55
C SER A 11 15.94 -11.03 11.40
N PRO A 12 15.31 -12.17 11.02
CA PRO A 12 15.44 -13.42 11.77
C PRO A 12 16.85 -14.03 11.69
N LEU A 13 17.57 -13.86 10.57
CA LEU A 13 18.95 -14.34 10.43
C LEU A 13 19.91 -13.55 11.34
N ILE A 14 19.77 -12.23 11.40
CA ILE A 14 20.56 -11.37 12.27
C ILE A 14 20.25 -11.67 13.74
N LYS A 15 18.96 -11.90 14.09
CA LYS A 15 18.56 -12.33 15.43
C LYS A 15 19.16 -13.69 15.81
N SER A 16 19.19 -14.66 14.89
CA SER A 16 19.78 -15.98 15.13
C SER A 16 21.30 -15.93 15.33
N VAL A 17 22.00 -15.06 14.61
CA VAL A 17 23.45 -14.83 14.77
C VAL A 17 23.74 -14.16 16.11
N ILE A 18 22.97 -13.13 16.48
CA ILE A 18 23.07 -12.46 17.80
C ILE A 18 22.81 -13.45 18.94
N ASP A 19 21.83 -14.33 18.80
CA ASP A 19 21.49 -15.32 19.82
C ASP A 19 22.58 -16.40 20.03
N LYS A 20 23.40 -16.68 19.01
CA LYS A 20 24.54 -17.61 19.07
C LYS A 20 25.85 -16.98 19.53
N VAL A 21 26.07 -15.69 19.26
CA VAL A 21 27.34 -15.00 19.53
C VAL A 21 27.35 -14.27 20.87
N VAL A 22 26.18 -13.90 21.43
CA VAL A 22 26.09 -13.14 22.69
C VAL A 22 25.39 -13.97 23.79
N PRO A 23 26.13 -14.53 24.77
CA PRO A 23 25.57 -15.35 25.84
C PRO A 23 24.76 -14.57 26.91
N ASP A 24 24.97 -13.26 27.04
CA ASP A 24 24.39 -12.46 28.13
C ASP A 24 23.06 -11.77 27.74
N ILE A 25 22.03 -11.93 28.59
CA ILE A 25 20.65 -11.50 28.33
C ILE A 25 20.54 -9.96 28.24
N ASN A 26 21.34 -9.23 29.02
CA ASN A 26 21.29 -7.76 29.04
C ASN A 26 21.99 -7.14 27.82
N ALA A 27 23.14 -7.69 27.42
CA ALA A 27 23.84 -7.26 26.20
C ALA A 27 23.02 -7.56 24.93
N ARG A 28 22.26 -8.66 24.94
CA ARG A 28 21.36 -9.04 23.86
C ARG A 28 20.16 -8.08 23.71
N LYS A 29 19.65 -7.53 24.81
CA LYS A 29 18.57 -6.52 24.77
C LYS A 29 19.06 -5.19 24.19
N GLY A 30 20.21 -4.69 24.64
CA GLY A 30 20.81 -3.46 24.09
C GLY A 30 21.10 -3.57 22.59
N ALA A 31 21.71 -4.68 22.15
CA ALA A 31 21.98 -4.91 20.73
C ALA A 31 20.70 -5.01 19.88
N ARG A 32 19.59 -5.52 20.45
CA ARG A 32 18.30 -5.58 19.75
C ARG A 32 17.66 -4.19 19.62
N GLU A 33 17.70 -3.39 20.69
CA GLU A 33 17.19 -2.02 20.67
C GLU A 33 17.96 -1.15 19.67
N GLU A 34 19.29 -1.23 19.66
CA GLU A 34 20.13 -0.53 18.69
C GLU A 34 19.83 -0.97 17.25
N LEU A 35 19.65 -2.27 17.02
CA LEU A 35 19.30 -2.79 15.69
C LEU A 35 17.92 -2.29 15.24
N GLU A 36 16.94 -2.25 16.15
CA GLU A 36 15.60 -1.72 15.88
C GLU A 36 15.65 -0.21 15.58
N LEU A 37 16.48 0.55 16.30
CA LEU A 37 16.69 1.97 16.08
C LEU A 37 17.31 2.25 14.71
N ILE A 38 18.37 1.51 14.35
CA ILE A 38 19.03 1.61 13.04
C ILE A 38 18.06 1.22 11.91
N LEU A 39 17.27 0.15 12.10
CA LEU A 39 16.27 -0.27 11.13
C LEU A 39 15.18 0.79 10.95
N ALA A 40 14.67 1.38 12.03
CA ALA A 40 13.67 2.43 12.00
C ALA A 40 14.18 3.68 11.26
N GLN A 41 15.42 4.11 11.56
CA GLN A 41 16.06 5.23 10.86
C GLN A 41 16.26 4.93 9.37
N ALA A 42 16.73 3.73 9.02
CA ALA A 42 16.92 3.33 7.63
C ALA A 42 15.59 3.28 6.86
N THR A 43 14.50 2.84 7.49
CA THR A 43 13.16 2.89 6.87
C THR A 43 12.64 4.32 6.73
N ALA A 44 12.87 5.18 7.72
CA ALA A 44 12.47 6.57 7.65
C ALA A 44 13.18 7.30 6.50
N ALA A 45 14.49 7.07 6.34
CA ALA A 45 15.27 7.60 5.23
C ALA A 45 14.81 7.07 3.86
N GLU A 46 14.48 5.78 3.75
CA GLU A 46 13.93 5.19 2.52
C GLU A 46 12.58 5.80 2.14
N VAL A 47 11.70 6.03 3.12
CA VAL A 47 10.41 6.69 2.92
C VAL A 47 10.60 8.17 2.52
N GLN A 48 11.51 8.89 3.17
CA GLN A 48 11.84 10.27 2.81
C GLN A 48 12.34 10.38 1.37
N GLY A 49 13.27 9.51 0.96
CA GLY A 49 13.75 9.49 -0.42
C GLY A 49 12.63 9.23 -1.44
N GLN A 50 11.68 8.34 -1.13
CA GLN A 50 10.50 8.14 -1.98
C GLN A 50 9.60 9.38 -2.03
N LEU A 51 9.38 10.08 -0.92
CA LEU A 51 8.58 11.31 -0.89
C LEU A 51 9.22 12.43 -1.72
N GLU A 52 10.55 12.55 -1.68
CA GLU A 52 11.29 13.52 -2.50
C GLU A 52 11.18 13.23 -3.99
N ILE A 53 11.36 11.97 -4.41
CA ILE A 53 11.15 11.55 -5.80
C ILE A 53 9.73 11.86 -6.25
N ASN A 54 8.72 11.47 -5.46
CA ASN A 54 7.32 11.76 -5.79
C ASN A 54 7.06 13.27 -5.93
N LYS A 55 7.69 14.11 -5.08
CA LYS A 55 7.54 15.57 -5.15
C LYS A 55 8.19 16.14 -6.41
N ILE A 56 9.37 15.65 -6.80
CA ILE A 56 10.06 16.06 -8.02
C ILE A 56 9.27 15.62 -9.26
N GLU A 57 8.78 14.38 -9.28
CA GLU A 57 7.94 13.85 -10.36
C GLU A 57 6.64 14.64 -10.49
N ALA A 58 5.99 14.97 -9.38
CA ALA A 58 4.79 15.81 -9.38
C ALA A 58 5.05 17.25 -9.86
N ALA A 59 6.26 17.78 -9.65
CA ALA A 59 6.66 19.10 -10.13
C ALA A 59 7.19 19.09 -11.58
N HIS A 60 7.30 17.91 -12.20
CA HIS A 60 7.89 17.77 -13.53
C HIS A 60 6.99 18.38 -14.61
N ARG A 61 7.58 19.09 -15.59
CA ARG A 61 6.84 19.81 -16.64
C ARG A 61 6.04 18.90 -17.57
N SER A 62 6.46 17.63 -17.71
CA SER A 62 5.76 16.65 -18.56
C SER A 62 4.50 16.12 -17.87
N ILE A 63 3.35 16.28 -18.53
CA ILE A 63 2.04 15.76 -18.11
C ILE A 63 2.07 14.24 -17.94
N PHE A 64 2.91 13.53 -18.70
CA PHE A 64 3.05 12.07 -18.55
C PHE A 64 3.78 11.67 -17.27
N VAL A 65 4.71 12.50 -16.79
CA VAL A 65 5.50 12.22 -15.57
C VAL A 65 4.79 12.72 -14.31
N ALA A 66 4.21 13.91 -14.35
CA ALA A 66 3.46 14.45 -13.21
C ALA A 66 2.03 13.91 -13.11
N GLY A 67 1.43 13.52 -14.26
CA GLY A 67 0.00 13.25 -14.37
C GLY A 67 -0.41 11.79 -14.25
N TRP A 68 0.51 10.82 -14.27
CA TRP A 68 0.13 9.41 -14.21
C TRP A 68 -0.61 9.05 -12.89
N ARG A 69 -0.15 9.59 -11.75
CA ARG A 69 -0.77 9.37 -10.44
C ARG A 69 -2.17 10.01 -10.34
N PRO A 70 -2.37 11.28 -10.73
CA PRO A 70 -3.71 11.86 -10.89
C PRO A 70 -4.59 11.09 -11.88
N ALA A 71 -4.07 10.67 -13.03
CA ALA A 71 -4.85 9.98 -14.07
C ALA A 71 -5.47 8.68 -13.56
N ILE A 72 -4.70 7.87 -12.83
CA ILE A 72 -5.22 6.64 -12.20
C ILE A 72 -6.33 6.99 -11.19
N GLY A 73 -6.14 8.04 -10.39
CA GLY A 73 -7.16 8.54 -9.46
C GLY A 73 -8.46 8.94 -10.16
N TRP A 74 -8.37 9.64 -11.29
CA TRP A 74 -9.54 10.02 -12.10
C TRP A 74 -10.25 8.81 -12.70
N VAL A 75 -9.50 7.83 -13.24
CA VAL A 75 -10.10 6.59 -13.75
C VAL A 75 -10.86 5.87 -12.64
N CYS A 76 -10.25 5.72 -11.47
CA CYS A 76 -10.91 5.15 -10.29
C CYS A 76 -12.17 5.94 -9.86
N ALA A 77 -12.12 7.27 -9.86
CA ALA A 77 -13.25 8.11 -9.50
C ALA A 77 -14.40 7.98 -10.51
N ILE A 78 -14.10 7.92 -11.81
CA ILE A 78 -15.09 7.70 -12.86
C ILE A 78 -15.71 6.31 -12.72
N THR A 79 -14.91 5.27 -12.46
CA THR A 79 -15.42 3.92 -12.23
C THR A 79 -16.37 3.87 -11.04
N LEU A 80 -16.00 4.49 -9.91
CA LEU A 80 -16.87 4.58 -8.73
C LEU A 80 -18.18 5.31 -9.05
N ALA A 81 -18.12 6.44 -9.75
CA ALA A 81 -19.31 7.18 -10.15
C ALA A 81 -20.19 6.35 -11.09
N PHE A 82 -19.59 5.57 -12.00
CA PHE A 82 -20.34 4.72 -12.92
C PHE A 82 -21.05 3.58 -12.19
N THR A 83 -20.36 2.88 -11.29
CA THR A 83 -20.91 1.75 -10.51
C THR A 83 -21.96 2.21 -9.49
N LEU A 84 -21.70 3.30 -8.76
CA LEU A 84 -22.57 3.69 -7.63
C LEU A 84 -23.72 4.63 -8.02
N LEU A 85 -23.59 5.38 -9.12
CA LEU A 85 -24.61 6.35 -9.52
C LEU A 85 -25.23 5.97 -10.87
N ILE A 86 -24.41 5.77 -11.91
CA ILE A 86 -24.92 5.66 -13.28
C ILE A 86 -25.63 4.33 -13.50
N ILE A 87 -25.03 3.21 -13.09
CA ILE A 87 -25.64 1.87 -13.22
C ILE A 87 -26.99 1.80 -12.48
N PRO A 88 -27.10 2.09 -11.17
CA PRO A 88 -28.37 1.97 -10.47
C PRO A 88 -29.43 2.97 -10.97
N LEU A 89 -29.03 4.17 -11.38
CA LEU A 89 -29.96 5.14 -11.98
C LEU A 89 -30.46 4.67 -13.36
N ALA A 90 -29.59 4.05 -14.16
CA ALA A 90 -29.94 3.48 -15.44
C ALA A 90 -30.88 2.27 -15.27
N GLU A 91 -30.58 1.35 -14.35
CA GLU A 91 -31.46 0.22 -14.01
C GLU A 91 -32.83 0.70 -13.55
N TRP A 92 -32.89 1.71 -12.68
CA TRP A 92 -34.14 2.33 -12.27
C TRP A 92 -34.91 2.93 -13.46
N GLY A 93 -34.21 3.63 -14.36
CA GLY A 93 -34.79 4.16 -15.59
C GLY A 93 -35.33 3.07 -16.53
N PHE A 94 -34.65 1.94 -16.65
CA PHE A 94 -35.08 0.82 -17.47
C PHE A 94 -36.31 0.12 -16.88
N VAL A 95 -36.34 -0.09 -15.56
CA VAL A 95 -37.52 -0.61 -14.84
C VAL A 95 -38.71 0.31 -15.07
N MET A 96 -38.54 1.63 -14.97
CA MET A 96 -39.61 2.61 -15.26
C MET A 96 -40.08 2.58 -16.72
N ALA A 97 -39.20 2.23 -17.66
CA ALA A 97 -39.53 2.06 -19.08
C ALA A 97 -40.13 0.67 -19.41
N GLY A 98 -40.40 -0.17 -18.41
CA GLY A 98 -40.94 -1.52 -18.57
C GLY A 98 -39.96 -2.51 -19.21
N ARG A 99 -38.65 -2.22 -19.17
CA ARG A 99 -37.58 -3.08 -19.68
C ARG A 99 -36.70 -3.53 -18.52
N GLU A 100 -36.68 -4.82 -18.24
CA GLU A 100 -35.69 -5.39 -17.32
C GLU A 100 -34.43 -5.72 -18.10
N MET A 101 -33.40 -4.88 -17.96
CA MET A 101 -32.07 -5.17 -18.44
C MET A 101 -31.08 -5.04 -17.30
N ALA A 102 -30.42 -6.15 -16.98
CA ALA A 102 -29.30 -6.15 -16.06
C ALA A 102 -28.11 -5.49 -16.77
N LEU A 103 -27.60 -4.39 -16.22
CA LEU A 103 -26.39 -3.79 -16.73
C LEU A 103 -25.18 -4.63 -16.32
N PRO A 104 -24.09 -4.64 -17.12
CA PRO A 104 -22.90 -5.40 -16.77
C PRO A 104 -22.27 -4.87 -15.48
N GLU A 105 -22.01 -5.78 -14.54
CA GLU A 105 -21.30 -5.47 -13.31
C GLU A 105 -19.84 -5.15 -13.58
N ILE A 106 -19.35 -4.06 -12.99
CA ILE A 106 -17.94 -3.68 -13.06
C ILE A 106 -17.20 -4.40 -11.92
N PRO A 107 -16.07 -5.08 -12.18
CA PRO A 107 -15.35 -5.82 -11.15
C PRO A 107 -14.70 -4.88 -10.11
N GLU A 108 -15.37 -4.69 -8.98
CA GLU A 108 -14.97 -3.82 -7.87
C GLU A 108 -13.63 -4.22 -7.24
N GLU A 109 -13.31 -5.52 -7.23
CA GLU A 109 -12.05 -6.04 -6.68
C GLU A 109 -10.82 -5.46 -7.37
N LYS A 110 -10.89 -5.28 -8.70
CA LYS A 110 -9.78 -4.72 -9.49
C LYS A 110 -9.58 -3.24 -9.19
N MET A 111 -10.66 -2.52 -8.92
CA MET A 111 -10.62 -1.12 -8.51
C MET A 111 -9.99 -1.00 -7.12
N MET A 112 -10.43 -1.79 -6.14
CA MET A 112 -9.88 -1.78 -4.79
C MET A 112 -8.40 -2.15 -4.75
N LEU A 113 -7.96 -3.08 -5.61
CA LEU A 113 -6.54 -3.44 -5.76
C LEU A 113 -5.66 -2.24 -6.17
N ILE A 114 -6.21 -1.29 -6.91
CA ILE A 114 -5.45 -0.12 -7.39
C ILE A 114 -5.62 1.06 -6.42
N LEU A 115 -6.83 1.29 -5.94
CA LEU A 115 -7.20 2.46 -5.14
C LEU A 115 -6.61 2.40 -3.71
N VAL A 116 -6.65 1.22 -3.07
CA VAL A 116 -6.16 1.04 -1.70
C VAL A 116 -4.64 1.25 -1.58
N PRO A 117 -3.79 0.71 -2.48
CA PRO A 117 -2.36 1.03 -2.48
C PRO A 117 -2.07 2.50 -2.79
N MET A 118 -2.82 3.14 -3.69
CA MET A 118 -2.60 4.55 -4.03
C MET A 118 -2.93 5.50 -2.86
N LEU A 119 -3.93 5.17 -2.04
CA LEU A 119 -4.25 5.90 -0.81
C LEU A 119 -3.26 5.61 0.34
N GLY A 120 -2.28 4.72 0.13
CA GLY A 120 -1.36 4.28 1.18
C GLY A 120 -2.00 3.37 2.23
N LEU A 121 -3.27 3.00 2.05
CA LEU A 121 -4.03 2.18 3.00
C LEU A 121 -3.65 0.69 2.92
N GLY A 122 -2.95 0.27 1.86
CA GLY A 122 -2.47 -1.10 1.70
C GLY A 122 -1.49 -1.57 2.79
N ALA A 123 -0.77 -0.64 3.44
CA ALA A 123 0.17 -0.96 4.51
C ALA A 123 -0.51 -1.48 5.78
N TYR A 124 -1.74 -1.03 6.08
CA TYR A 124 -2.46 -1.44 7.30
C TYR A 124 -2.68 -2.96 7.35
N ARG A 125 -3.01 -3.59 6.22
CA ARG A 125 -3.16 -5.05 6.13
C ARG A 125 -1.84 -5.83 6.29
N THR A 126 -0.70 -5.22 5.96
CA THR A 126 0.61 -5.84 6.19
C THR A 126 1.02 -5.73 7.66
N VAL A 127 0.73 -4.59 8.29
CA VAL A 127 0.99 -4.37 9.72
C VAL A 127 0.15 -5.33 10.57
N GLU A 128 -1.14 -5.52 10.24
CA GLU A 128 -2.00 -6.50 10.92
C GLU A 128 -1.45 -7.92 10.83
N LYS A 129 -1.03 -8.36 9.63
CA LYS A 129 -0.44 -9.71 9.44
C LYS A 129 0.89 -9.91 10.16
N LEU A 130 1.68 -8.84 10.33
CA LEU A 130 2.92 -8.90 11.11
C LEU A 130 2.64 -8.96 12.60
N LYS A 131 1.61 -8.26 13.07
CA LYS A 131 1.19 -8.26 14.48
C LYS A 131 0.54 -9.59 14.89
N ASP A 132 -0.25 -10.21 14.02
CA ASP A 132 -0.85 -11.54 14.28
C ASP A 132 0.19 -12.67 14.31
N LYS A 133 1.28 -12.57 13.54
CA LYS A 133 2.38 -13.55 13.61
C LYS A 133 3.32 -13.35 14.81
N ALA A 134 3.14 -12.28 15.57
CA ALA A 134 3.94 -11.98 16.77
C ALA A 134 3.32 -12.51 18.07
N ARG A 135 2.23 -13.29 17.99
CA ARG A 135 1.55 -13.89 19.13
C ARG A 135 1.69 -15.41 19.14
#